data_AF-A0A7V9IDB8-F1
#
_entry.id   AF-A0A7V9IDB8-F1
#
_cell.length_a   1.000
_cell.length_b   1.000
_cell.length_c   1.000
_cell.angle_alpha   90.00
_cell.angle_beta   90.00
_cell.angle_gamma   90.00
#
_symmetry.space_group_name_H-M   'P 1'
#
loop_
_entity.id
_entity.type
_entity.pdbx_description
1 polymer ?
#
loop_
_entity_poly.entity_id
_entity_poly.type
_entity_poly.pdbx_seq_one_letter_code
_entity_poly.pdbx_strand_id
1 'polypeptide(L)'
;ELKTSPDRETVFQAADYWRKIEQQRRRGVLAKANLFGNMQILDQPALIYVVAPALSFHRGFEQYAAALANDVELWRWELHENWREQIKVIARRNYSGRW
;
A
#
# COMPACT_ATOMS: atom_id res chain seq x y z
N GLU A 1 2.81 -3.42 2.16
CA GLU A 1 4.08 -3.98 1.64
C GLU A 1 5.25 -3.34 2.39
N LEU A 2 6.19 -4.12 2.91
CA LEU A 2 7.44 -3.63 3.54
C LEU A 2 8.63 -4.16 2.73
N LYS A 3 9.42 -3.27 2.12
CA LYS A 3 10.60 -3.65 1.31
C LYS A 3 11.84 -2.92 1.83
N THR A 4 12.99 -3.59 1.80
CA THR A 4 14.27 -3.07 2.31
C THR A 4 15.32 -2.88 1.22
N SER A 5 14.92 -3.03 -0.05
CA SER A 5 15.76 -2.87 -1.23
C SER A 5 14.94 -2.29 -2.38
N PRO A 6 15.54 -1.44 -3.25
CA PRO A 6 14.86 -0.91 -4.44
C PRO A 6 14.35 -2.01 -5.37
N ASP A 7 13.04 -2.09 -5.49
CA ASP A 7 12.37 -3.04 -6.38
C ASP A 7 11.29 -2.32 -7.21
N ARG A 8 11.42 -2.44 -8.53
CA ARG A 8 10.48 -1.89 -9.52
C ARG A 8 9.09 -2.49 -9.37
N GLU A 9 9.00 -3.74 -8.95
CA GLU A 9 7.76 -4.49 -8.90
C GLU A 9 6.88 -4.10 -7.70
N THR A 10 7.40 -3.31 -6.76
CA THR A 10 6.70 -2.97 -5.51
C THR A 10 5.31 -2.38 -5.74
N VAL A 11 5.14 -1.47 -6.71
CA VAL A 11 3.84 -0.87 -7.02
C VAL A 11 2.87 -1.89 -7.61
N PHE A 12 3.36 -2.72 -8.54
CA PHE A 12 2.52 -3.73 -9.20
C PHE A 12 2.13 -4.86 -8.26
N GLN A 13 3.04 -5.28 -7.38
CA GLN A 13 2.76 -6.24 -6.33
C GLN A 13 1.70 -5.71 -5.36
N ALA A 14 1.83 -4.45 -4.93
CA ALA A 14 0.85 -3.80 -4.07
C ALA A 14 -0.53 -3.71 -4.75
N ALA A 15 -0.57 -3.36 -6.04
CA ALA A 15 -1.80 -3.31 -6.82
C ALA A 15 -2.46 -4.69 -6.98
N ASP A 16 -1.69 -5.76 -7.20
CA ASP A 16 -2.24 -7.12 -7.30
C ASP A 16 -2.83 -7.59 -5.95
N TYR A 17 -2.16 -7.29 -4.83
CA TYR A 17 -2.73 -7.56 -3.51
C TYR A 17 -4.01 -6.77 -3.26
N TRP A 18 -4.03 -5.48 -3.58
CA TRP A 18 -5.21 -4.65 -3.47
C TRP A 18 -6.38 -5.25 -4.24
N ARG A 19 -6.16 -5.64 -5.51
CA ARG A 19 -7.19 -6.25 -6.35
C ARG A 19 -7.77 -7.51 -5.73
N LYS A 20 -6.92 -8.39 -5.18
CA LYS A 20 -7.35 -9.63 -4.52
C LYS A 20 -8.18 -9.36 -3.27
N ILE A 21 -7.73 -8.44 -2.42
CA ILE A 21 -8.46 -8.02 -1.21
C ILE A 21 -9.80 -7.41 -1.58
N GLU A 22 -9.84 -6.52 -2.57
CA GLU A 22 -11.06 -5.84 -2.99
C GLU A 22 -12.09 -6.82 -3.58
N GLN A 23 -11.65 -7.80 -4.36
CA GLN A 23 -12.52 -8.88 -4.84
C GLN A 23 -13.12 -9.69 -3.68
N GLN A 24 -12.32 -10.03 -2.67
CA GLN A 24 -12.81 -10.77 -1.51
C GLN A 24 -13.75 -9.93 -0.63
N ARG A 25 -13.45 -8.63 -0.46
CA ARG A 25 -14.27 -7.67 0.26
C ARG A 25 -15.66 -7.56 -0.36
N ARG A 26 -15.73 -7.30 -1.68
CA ARG A 26 -16.99 -7.19 -2.44
C ARG A 26 -17.83 -8.47 -2.43
N ARG A 27 -17.19 -9.63 -2.31
CA ARG A 27 -17.88 -10.94 -2.18
C ARG A 27 -18.32 -11.26 -0.75
N GLY A 28 -18.05 -10.38 0.22
CA GLY A 28 -18.31 -10.61 1.64
C GLY A 28 -17.44 -11.72 2.25
N VAL A 29 -16.40 -12.17 1.55
CA VAL A 29 -15.53 -13.26 2.01
C VAL A 29 -14.75 -12.83 3.24
N LEU A 30 -14.21 -11.60 3.24
CA LEU A 30 -13.44 -11.09 4.38
C LEU A 30 -14.29 -10.97 5.65
N ALA A 31 -15.55 -10.54 5.52
CA ALA A 31 -16.47 -10.47 6.65
C ALA A 31 -16.81 -11.86 7.20
N LYS A 32 -17.07 -12.83 6.31
CA LYS A 32 -17.36 -14.23 6.70
C LYS A 32 -16.17 -14.94 7.33
N ALA A 33 -14.95 -14.57 6.95
CA ALA A 33 -13.73 -15.17 7.49
C ALA A 33 -13.48 -14.82 8.97
N ASN A 34 -14.20 -13.83 9.51
CA ASN A 34 -14.12 -13.41 10.93
C ASN A 34 -12.69 -13.13 11.42
N LEU A 35 -11.83 -12.64 10.53
CA LEU A 35 -10.40 -12.40 10.82
C LEU A 35 -10.17 -11.25 11.80
N PHE A 36 -11.17 -10.39 11.99
CA PHE A 36 -11.11 -9.18 12.82
C PHE A 36 -12.09 -9.22 13.99
N GLY A 37 -12.54 -10.41 14.39
CA GLY A 37 -13.53 -10.59 15.45
C GLY A 37 -14.80 -9.77 15.21
N ASN A 38 -15.21 -8.97 16.20
CA ASN A 38 -16.45 -8.18 16.11
C ASN A 38 -16.32 -6.90 15.27
N MET A 39 -15.16 -6.63 14.66
CA MET A 39 -14.98 -5.44 13.83
C MET A 39 -15.68 -5.62 12.48
N GLN A 40 -16.44 -4.60 12.09
CA GLN A 40 -17.04 -4.55 10.77
C GLN A 40 -16.02 -4.11 9.72
N ILE A 41 -15.98 -4.84 8.60
CA ILE A 41 -15.24 -4.40 7.43
C ILE A 41 -16.08 -3.37 6.70
N LEU A 42 -15.54 -2.15 6.56
CA LEU A 42 -16.19 -1.06 5.86
C LEU A 42 -16.40 -1.40 4.38
N ASP A 43 -17.52 -0.93 3.83
CA ASP A 43 -17.82 -1.04 2.40
C ASP A 43 -17.12 0.07 1.58
N GLN A 44 -15.80 0.11 1.65
CA GLN A 44 -14.97 1.07 0.93
C GLN A 44 -13.73 0.38 0.33
N PRO A 45 -13.15 0.90 -0.76
CA PRO A 45 -11.92 0.35 -1.33
C PRO A 45 -10.82 0.21 -0.28
N ALA A 46 -10.03 -0.87 -0.38
CA ALA A 46 -8.87 -1.05 0.47
C ALA A 46 -7.82 0.06 0.22
N LEU A 47 -7.07 0.42 1.26
CA LEU A 47 -5.95 1.36 1.16
C LEU A 47 -4.64 0.61 0.94
N ILE A 48 -3.75 1.16 0.11
CA ILE A 48 -2.40 0.64 -0.09
C ILE A 48 -1.41 1.49 0.71
N TYR A 49 -0.68 0.85 1.62
CA TYR A 49 0.50 1.43 2.26
C TYR A 49 1.76 0.72 1.79
N VAL A 50 2.64 1.46 1.11
CA VAL A 50 4.00 1.02 0.77
C VAL A 50 4.97 1.70 1.72
N VAL A 51 5.64 0.89 2.53
CA VAL A 51 6.56 1.36 3.57
C VAL A 51 7.96 0.82 3.26
N ALA A 52 8.96 1.71 3.22
CA ALA A 52 10.35 1.31 3.00
C ALA A 52 11.31 2.42 3.48
N PRO A 53 12.62 2.14 3.68
CA PRO A 53 13.63 3.18 3.81
C PRO A 53 13.60 4.15 2.63
N ALA A 54 13.91 5.43 2.87
CA ALA A 54 13.85 6.46 1.85
C ALA A 54 14.64 6.10 0.58
N LEU A 55 15.85 5.54 0.74
CA LEU A 55 16.71 5.16 -0.39
C LEU A 55 16.31 3.83 -1.05
N SER A 56 15.31 3.13 -0.51
CA SER A 56 14.81 1.85 -1.03
C SER A 56 13.68 1.99 -2.06
N PHE A 57 13.27 3.20 -2.44
CA PHE A 57 12.27 3.38 -3.49
C PHE A 57 12.91 3.47 -4.86
N HIS A 58 12.39 2.71 -5.82
CA HIS A 58 12.83 2.82 -7.21
C HIS A 58 12.45 4.19 -7.80
N ARG A 59 13.33 4.78 -8.63
CA ARG A 59 13.14 6.13 -9.22
C ARG A 59 11.81 6.31 -9.99
N GLY A 60 11.29 5.23 -10.58
CA GLY A 60 10.04 5.23 -11.35
C GLY A 60 8.78 5.08 -10.50
N PHE A 61 8.88 4.99 -9.17
CA PHE A 61 7.75 4.73 -8.28
C PHE A 61 6.57 5.66 -8.54
N GLU A 62 6.83 6.96 -8.67
CA GLU A 62 5.77 7.97 -8.85
C GLU A 62 5.05 7.80 -10.18
N GLN A 63 5.79 7.46 -11.25
CA GLN A 63 5.22 7.20 -12.58
C GLN A 63 4.33 5.94 -12.56
N TYR A 64 4.77 4.89 -11.88
CA TYR A 64 3.98 3.66 -11.75
C TYR A 64 2.75 3.86 -10.88
N ALA A 65 2.88 4.62 -9.77
CA ALA A 65 1.76 4.94 -8.89
C ALA A 65 0.70 5.77 -9.61
N ALA A 66 1.11 6.74 -10.43
CA ALA A 66 0.21 7.57 -11.22
C ALA A 66 -0.53 6.79 -12.32
N ALA A 67 0.01 5.65 -12.76
CA ALA A 67 -0.62 4.79 -13.76
C ALA A 67 -1.70 3.84 -13.17
N LEU A 68 -1.88 3.83 -11.85
CA LEU A 68 -2.94 3.04 -11.21
C LEU A 68 -4.32 3.66 -11.46
N ALA A 69 -5.37 2.83 -11.34
CA ALA A 69 -6.74 3.31 -11.44
C ALA A 69 -7.05 4.35 -10.35
N ASN A 70 -7.88 5.34 -10.67
CA ASN A 70 -8.17 6.48 -9.79
C ASN A 70 -8.82 6.10 -8.44
N ASP A 71 -9.45 4.94 -8.36
CA ASP A 71 -10.06 4.40 -7.14
C ASP A 71 -9.04 3.71 -6.21
N VAL A 72 -7.79 3.56 -6.65
CA VAL A 72 -6.71 3.00 -5.85
C VAL A 72 -6.03 4.09 -5.05
N GLU A 73 -6.31 4.13 -3.74
CA GLU A 73 -5.61 5.03 -2.83
C GLU A 73 -4.28 4.41 -2.35
N LEU A 74 -3.17 5.05 -2.74
CA LEU A 74 -1.82 4.59 -2.46
C LEU A 74 -1.00 5.62 -1.68
N TRP A 75 -0.45 5.17 -0.56
CA TRP A 75 0.44 5.93 0.30
C TRP A 75 1.88 5.40 0.25
N ARG A 76 2.84 6.31 0.10
CA ARG A 76 4.28 6.06 0.27
C ARG A 76 4.74 6.59 1.61
N TRP A 77 5.26 5.71 2.46
CA TRP A 77 5.82 6.07 3.76
C TRP A 77 7.32 5.76 3.77
N GLU A 78 8.12 6.79 3.97
CA GLU A 78 9.57 6.70 3.98
C GLU A 78 10.07 6.63 5.42
N LEU A 79 10.84 5.59 5.70
CA LEU A 79 11.50 5.39 6.99
C LEU A 79 12.95 5.89 6.96
N HIS A 80 13.48 6.21 8.14
CA HIS A 80 14.90 6.43 8.34
C HIS A 80 15.72 5.15 8.03
N GLU A 81 16.96 5.29 7.56
CA GLU A 81 17.79 4.14 7.13
C GLU A 81 18.04 3.14 8.28
N ASN A 82 18.22 3.62 9.51
CA ASN A 82 18.35 2.79 10.72
C ASN A 82 17.01 2.34 11.32
N TRP A 83 15.95 2.20 10.52
CA TRP A 83 14.59 1.88 11.03
C TRP A 83 14.50 0.59 11.86
N ARG A 84 15.46 -0.33 11.69
CA ARG A 84 15.54 -1.58 12.47
C ARG A 84 15.88 -1.36 13.94
N GLU A 85 16.61 -0.29 14.25
CA GLU A 85 16.91 0.11 15.64
C GLU A 85 15.72 0.88 16.24
N GLN A 86 15.14 1.78 15.44
CA GLN A 86 13.96 2.55 15.82
C GLN A 86 13.19 2.99 14.58
N ILE A 87 11.88 2.72 14.55
CA ILE A 87 11.02 3.16 13.46
C ILE A 87 10.83 4.68 13.56
N LYS A 88 11.35 5.41 12.56
CA LYS A 88 11.14 6.85 12.38
C LYS A 88 10.63 7.13 10.98
N VAL A 89 9.42 7.67 10.87
CA VAL A 89 8.84 8.09 9.58
C VAL A 89 9.37 9.48 9.24
N ILE A 90 10.00 9.62 8.08
CA ILE A 90 10.58 10.89 7.61
C ILE A 90 9.61 11.61 6.67
N ALA A 91 8.86 10.86 5.86
CA ALA A 91 7.88 11.42 4.94
C ALA A 91 6.68 10.50 4.74
N ARG A 92 5.53 11.11 4.44
CA ARG A 92 4.29 10.45 4.02
C ARG A 92 3.77 11.19 2.80
N ARG A 93 3.48 10.46 1.72
CA ARG A 93 2.94 11.03 0.48
C ARG A 93 1.73 10.22 0.03
N ASN A 94 0.67 10.91 -0.36
CA ASN A 94 -0.51 10.30 -0.98
C ASN A 94 -0.44 10.52 -2.50
N TYR A 95 -0.60 9.43 -3.27
CA TYR A 95 -0.57 9.41 -4.73
C TYR A 95 -1.95 9.20 -5.37
N SER A 96 -3.04 9.22 -4.59
CA SER A 96 -4.41 9.10 -5.11
C SER A 96 -4.83 10.31 -5.92
N GLY A 97 -5.46 10.08 -7.08
CA GLY A 97 -6.27 11.08 -7.79
C GLY A 97 -5.53 12.27 -8.41
N ARG A 98 -4.26 12.13 -8.80
CA ARG A 98 -3.52 13.20 -9.48
C ARG A 98 -3.43 12.96 -10.99
N TRP A 99 -4.01 13.89 -11.74
CA TRP A 99 -3.72 14.15 -13.16
C TRP A 99 -2.59 15.18 -13.25
#